data_AF-A0A0A1TLU7-F1
#
_entry.id   AF-A0A0A1TLU7-F1
#
_cell.length_a   1.000
_cell.length_b   1.000
_cell.length_c   1.000
_cell.angle_alpha   90.00
_cell.angle_beta   90.00
_cell.angle_gamma   90.00
#
_symmetry.space_group_name_H-M   'P 1'
#
loop_
_entity.id
_entity.type
_entity.pdbx_description
1 polymer ?
#
loop_
_entity_poly.entity_id
_entity_poly.type
_entity_poly.pdbx_seq_one_letter_code
_entity_poly.pdbx_strand_id
1 'polypeptide(L)'
;MTTKSLNIIGDDGAGKKTLGGCLIHKCGLQLPRLEELERSGVSQFREITSFYDNKGYAKSFHGPTGQYVIQNSPVCDVAFWVVDASEPNNWATSAQKLESLLSSDALRPTEKLFILVNKMDLVDWSEQTFKNILEVFNARSITNNRAYILPISSLKGENMLESPEACSWITHASKSQQSQLNVSEQPLLHLL
;
A
#
# COMPACT_ATOMS: atom_id res chain seq x y z
N MET A 1 -13.74 18.64 -3.49
CA MET A 1 -13.06 17.34 -3.42
C MET A 1 -12.98 16.94 -1.95
N THR A 2 -13.29 15.70 -1.60
CA THR A 2 -13.19 15.21 -0.22
C THR A 2 -11.74 14.93 0.13
N THR A 3 -11.31 15.33 1.32
CA THR A 3 -10.00 14.98 1.88
C THR A 3 -10.18 13.78 2.80
N LYS A 4 -9.38 12.73 2.58
CA LYS A 4 -9.39 11.49 3.36
C LYS A 4 -8.05 11.28 4.04
N SER A 5 -8.11 10.71 5.22
CA SER A 5 -6.95 10.29 5.99
C SER A 5 -6.49 8.90 5.58
N LEU A 6 -5.18 8.75 5.35
CA LEU A 6 -4.53 7.49 5.04
C LEU A 6 -3.46 7.18 6.08
N ASN A 7 -3.47 5.98 6.64
CA ASN A 7 -2.37 5.46 7.45
C ASN A 7 -1.59 4.38 6.67
N ILE A 8 -0.25 4.43 6.70
CA ILE A 8 0.63 3.45 6.05
C ILE A 8 1.44 2.71 7.12
N ILE A 9 1.11 1.45 7.34
CA ILE A 9 1.64 0.58 8.39
C ILE A 9 2.14 -0.72 7.76
N GLY A 10 2.91 -1.53 8.50
CA GLY A 10 3.50 -2.77 8.03
C GLY A 10 4.84 -3.02 8.72
N ASP A 11 5.46 -4.15 8.41
CA ASP A 11 6.74 -4.55 9.02
C ASP A 11 7.90 -3.60 8.66
N ASP A 12 8.96 -3.69 9.46
CA ASP A 12 10.20 -2.99 9.16
C ASP A 12 10.80 -3.54 7.85
N GLY A 13 11.35 -2.64 7.04
CA GLY A 13 11.85 -2.99 5.72
C GLY A 13 10.78 -3.24 4.64
N ALA A 14 9.48 -3.33 4.98
CA ALA A 14 8.41 -3.61 4.01
C ALA A 14 8.21 -2.53 2.92
N GLY A 15 8.88 -1.37 3.03
CA GLY A 15 8.88 -0.33 1.99
C GLY A 15 7.87 0.80 2.18
N LYS A 16 7.34 1.00 3.41
CA LYS A 16 6.35 2.04 3.76
C LYS A 16 6.74 3.46 3.28
N LYS A 17 7.98 3.89 3.52
CA LYS A 17 8.47 5.22 3.09
C LYS A 17 8.55 5.33 1.56
N THR A 18 9.03 4.28 0.90
CA THR A 18 9.08 4.21 -0.56
C THR A 18 7.69 4.30 -1.16
N LEU A 19 6.71 3.59 -0.59
CA LEU A 19 5.30 3.64 -1.01
C LEU A 19 4.73 5.06 -0.89
N GLY A 20 4.84 5.66 0.30
CA GLY A 20 4.33 7.03 0.53
C GLY A 20 5.00 8.05 -0.39
N GLY A 21 6.32 7.97 -0.56
CA GLY A 21 7.06 8.84 -1.46
C GLY A 21 6.70 8.63 -2.93
N CYS A 22 6.47 7.40 -3.37
CA CYS A 22 6.04 7.08 -4.73
C CYS A 22 4.67 7.70 -5.03
N LEU A 23 3.71 7.58 -4.10
CA LEU A 23 2.37 8.18 -4.23
C LEU A 23 2.43 9.71 -4.28
N ILE A 24 3.19 10.33 -3.36
CA ILE A 24 3.40 11.79 -3.36
C ILE A 24 4.04 12.22 -4.68
N HIS A 25 5.09 11.52 -5.11
CA HIS A 25 5.83 11.88 -6.31
C HIS A 25 4.94 11.83 -7.55
N LYS A 26 4.22 10.73 -7.75
CA LYS A 26 3.47 10.51 -8.97
C LYS A 26 2.09 11.19 -8.98
N CYS A 27 1.50 11.47 -7.82
CA CYS A 27 0.10 11.93 -7.72
C CYS A 27 -0.10 13.18 -6.84
N GLY A 28 0.96 13.70 -6.21
CA GLY A 28 0.88 14.81 -5.25
C GLY A 28 1.78 16.00 -5.57
N LEU A 29 2.76 15.85 -6.45
CA LEU A 29 3.71 16.91 -6.75
C LEU A 29 3.17 17.94 -7.74
N GLN A 30 3.12 19.19 -7.30
CA GLN A 30 3.04 20.35 -8.17
C GLN A 30 4.46 20.74 -8.63
N LEU A 31 4.59 21.39 -9.80
CA LEU A 31 5.88 21.77 -10.38
C LEU A 31 6.85 22.47 -9.39
N PRO A 32 6.42 23.45 -8.57
CA PRO A 32 7.34 24.11 -7.63
C PRO A 32 7.91 23.15 -6.58
N ARG A 33 7.15 22.12 -6.18
CA ARG A 33 7.60 21.10 -5.22
C ARG A 33 8.57 20.12 -5.84
N LEU A 34 8.39 19.80 -7.12
CA LEU A 34 9.33 18.95 -7.86
C LEU A 34 10.70 19.63 -7.98
N GLU A 35 10.73 20.91 -8.37
CA GLU A 35 11.99 21.68 -8.44
C GLU A 35 12.70 21.76 -7.07
N GLU A 36 11.94 21.92 -5.98
CA GLU A 36 12.51 21.99 -4.63
C GLU A 36 13.15 20.66 -4.20
N LEU A 37 12.51 19.53 -4.54
CA LEU A 37 13.06 18.19 -4.31
C LEU A 37 14.37 17.99 -5.07
N GLU A 38 14.39 18.33 -6.36
CA GLU A 38 15.57 18.21 -7.22
C GLU A 38 16.73 19.08 -6.71
N ARG A 39 16.45 20.35 -6.37
CA ARG A 39 17.46 21.26 -5.77
C ARG A 39 18.01 20.77 -4.44
N SER A 40 17.22 19.98 -3.71
CA SER A 40 17.61 19.39 -2.43
C SER A 40 18.32 18.04 -2.57
N GLY A 41 18.56 17.58 -3.81
CA GLY A 41 19.25 16.32 -4.09
C GLY A 41 18.44 15.06 -3.78
N VAL A 42 17.12 15.20 -3.59
CA VAL A 42 16.24 14.06 -3.31
C VAL A 42 16.05 13.27 -4.60
N SER A 43 16.57 12.04 -4.63
CA SER A 43 16.57 11.19 -5.83
C SER A 43 15.84 9.87 -5.64
N GLN A 44 15.48 9.52 -4.39
CA GLN A 44 14.80 8.27 -4.07
C GLN A 44 13.44 8.51 -3.41
N PHE A 45 12.44 7.70 -3.75
CA PHE A 45 11.09 7.84 -3.17
C PHE A 45 11.09 7.80 -1.64
N ARG A 46 11.93 6.95 -1.01
CA ARG A 46 12.01 6.85 0.46
C ARG A 46 12.46 8.15 1.16
N GLU A 47 13.11 9.05 0.43
CA GLU A 47 13.61 10.33 0.95
C GLU A 47 12.52 11.41 0.90
N ILE A 48 11.56 11.30 -0.03
CA ILE A 48 10.49 12.29 -0.24
C ILE A 48 9.67 12.49 1.04
N THR A 49 9.28 11.42 1.73
CA THR A 49 8.52 11.56 2.98
C THR A 49 9.31 12.30 4.05
N SER A 50 10.61 12.03 4.15
CA SER A 50 11.50 12.70 5.11
C SER A 50 11.72 14.17 4.73
N PHE A 51 11.83 14.48 3.44
CA PHE A 51 11.90 15.84 2.94
C PHE A 51 10.65 16.64 3.32
N TYR A 52 9.46 16.06 3.11
CA TYR A 52 8.20 16.69 3.48
C TYR A 52 8.10 16.95 4.99
N ASP A 53 8.49 15.96 5.80
CA ASP A 53 8.52 16.11 7.26
C ASP A 53 9.44 17.25 7.69
N ASN A 54 10.65 17.32 7.14
CA ASN A 54 11.62 18.37 7.45
C ASN A 54 11.16 19.76 7.04
N LYS A 55 10.35 19.86 5.99
CA LYS A 55 9.81 21.12 5.47
C LYS A 55 8.46 21.52 6.09
N GLY A 56 7.87 20.65 6.93
CA GLY A 56 6.53 20.86 7.48
C GLY A 56 5.42 20.79 6.42
N TYR A 57 5.67 20.10 5.29
CA TYR A 57 4.67 19.95 4.25
C TYR A 57 3.72 18.80 4.56
N ALA A 58 2.43 18.99 4.25
CA ALA A 58 1.48 17.89 4.31
C ALA A 58 1.83 16.80 3.30
N LYS A 59 2.12 15.59 3.79
CA LYS A 59 2.33 14.40 2.98
C LYS A 59 0.99 14.00 2.37
N SER A 60 0.73 14.38 1.13
CA SER A 60 -0.56 14.12 0.49
C SER A 60 -0.42 13.87 -1.01
N PHE A 61 -1.43 13.21 -1.57
CA PHE A 61 -1.55 12.94 -3.00
C PHE A 61 -3.03 12.93 -3.43
N HIS A 62 -3.29 12.99 -4.74
CA HIS A 62 -4.64 12.96 -5.28
C HIS A 62 -4.96 11.60 -5.88
N GLY A 63 -6.11 11.04 -5.52
CA GLY A 63 -6.74 9.91 -6.18
C GLY A 63 -8.06 10.31 -6.85
N PRO A 64 -8.69 9.40 -7.61
CA PRO A 64 -9.96 9.61 -8.30
C PRO A 64 -11.07 10.17 -7.40
N THR A 65 -11.15 9.73 -6.14
CA THR A 65 -12.22 10.17 -5.23
C THR A 65 -11.88 11.39 -4.38
N GLY A 66 -10.64 11.90 -4.45
CA GLY A 66 -10.22 13.08 -3.71
C GLY A 66 -8.77 13.07 -3.26
N GLN A 67 -8.46 13.91 -2.27
CA GLN A 67 -7.12 14.04 -1.74
C GLN A 67 -6.92 13.07 -0.57
N TYR A 68 -5.77 12.43 -0.52
CA TYR A 68 -5.36 11.52 0.55
C TYR A 68 -4.20 12.14 1.32
N VAL A 69 -4.36 12.28 2.63
CA VAL A 69 -3.32 12.81 3.53
C VAL A 69 -2.73 11.65 4.33
N ILE A 70 -1.43 11.42 4.18
CA ILE A 70 -0.68 10.40 4.89
C ILE A 70 -0.41 10.90 6.31
N GLN A 71 -0.99 10.22 7.29
CA GLN A 71 -0.85 10.51 8.71
C GLN A 71 -0.69 9.25 9.53
N ASN A 72 -0.13 9.39 10.72
CA ASN A 72 -0.04 8.29 11.68
C ASN A 72 -1.14 8.45 12.73
N SER A 73 -2.32 7.92 12.45
CA SER A 73 -3.49 7.97 13.33
C SER A 73 -4.13 6.59 13.43
N PRO A 74 -4.48 6.11 14.64
CA PRO A 74 -5.23 4.87 14.81
C PRO A 74 -6.54 4.87 14.04
N VAL A 75 -7.29 5.98 14.07
CA VAL A 75 -8.52 6.16 13.29
C VAL A 75 -8.16 6.87 11.98
N CYS A 76 -8.52 6.25 10.86
CA CYS A 76 -8.29 6.77 9.51
C CYS A 76 -9.39 6.31 8.56
N ASP A 77 -9.53 6.99 7.42
CA ASP A 77 -10.48 6.59 6.39
C ASP A 77 -9.98 5.35 5.64
N VAL A 78 -8.69 5.37 5.30
CA VAL A 78 -8.02 4.28 4.60
C VAL A 78 -6.78 3.84 5.37
N ALA A 79 -6.53 2.53 5.42
CA ALA A 79 -5.30 1.97 5.95
C ALA A 79 -4.60 1.10 4.90
N PHE A 80 -3.28 1.28 4.76
CA PHE A 80 -2.40 0.38 4.03
C PHE A 80 -1.59 -0.46 5.01
N TRP A 81 -1.68 -1.78 4.91
CA TRP A 81 -0.80 -2.74 5.53
C TRP A 81 0.20 -3.27 4.50
N VAL A 82 1.45 -2.87 4.61
CA VAL A 82 2.51 -3.20 3.64
C VAL A 82 3.23 -4.47 4.08
N VAL A 83 3.26 -5.47 3.20
CA VAL A 83 3.88 -6.78 3.40
C VAL A 83 5.04 -6.93 2.43
N ASP A 84 6.16 -7.48 2.88
CA ASP A 84 7.31 -7.74 2.02
C ASP A 84 7.19 -9.12 1.34
N ALA A 85 7.08 -9.14 0.02
CA ALA A 85 6.97 -10.37 -0.75
C ALA A 85 8.27 -11.20 -0.76
N SER A 86 9.44 -10.58 -0.55
CA SER A 86 10.73 -11.30 -0.57
C SER A 86 11.10 -11.95 0.77
N GLU A 87 10.28 -11.77 1.81
CA GLU A 87 10.58 -12.22 3.19
C GLU A 87 9.58 -13.28 3.69
N PRO A 88 9.61 -14.53 3.18
CA PRO A 88 8.62 -15.56 3.49
C PRO A 88 8.48 -15.89 4.97
N ASN A 89 9.58 -15.77 5.72
CA ASN A 89 9.59 -16.04 7.16
C ASN A 89 8.76 -15.02 7.97
N ASN A 90 8.45 -13.86 7.40
CA ASN A 90 7.76 -12.78 8.09
C ASN A 90 6.24 -12.76 7.82
N TRP A 91 5.74 -13.45 6.79
CA TRP A 91 4.33 -13.34 6.36
C TRP A 91 3.33 -13.70 7.46
N ALA A 92 3.55 -14.83 8.15
CA ALA A 92 2.65 -15.29 9.21
C ALA A 92 2.60 -14.31 10.40
N THR A 93 3.77 -13.79 10.79
CA THR A 93 3.92 -12.79 11.85
C THR A 93 3.31 -11.45 11.42
N SER A 94 3.45 -11.06 10.16
CA SER A 94 2.84 -9.85 9.58
C SER A 94 1.32 -9.90 9.67
N ALA A 95 0.73 -11.02 9.24
CA ALA A 95 -0.71 -11.23 9.30
C ALA A 95 -1.24 -11.23 10.74
N GLN A 96 -0.51 -11.85 11.68
CA GLN A 96 -0.84 -11.83 13.10
C GLN A 96 -0.76 -10.42 13.70
N LYS A 97 0.23 -9.61 13.32
CA LYS A 97 0.34 -8.21 13.76
C LYS A 97 -0.85 -7.39 13.26
N LEU A 98 -1.23 -7.53 12.00
CA LEU A 98 -2.41 -6.84 11.45
C LEU A 98 -3.69 -7.23 12.21
N GLU A 99 -3.93 -8.53 12.39
CA GLU A 99 -5.08 -9.04 13.14
C GLU A 99 -5.13 -8.48 14.58
N SER A 100 -3.99 -8.43 15.26
CA SER A 100 -3.86 -7.86 16.60
C SER A 100 -4.18 -6.36 16.62
N LEU A 101 -3.67 -5.58 15.66
CA LEU A 101 -3.94 -4.14 15.58
C LEU A 101 -5.41 -3.83 15.33
N LEU A 102 -6.06 -4.62 14.47
CA LEU A 102 -7.50 -4.49 14.20
C LEU A 102 -8.34 -4.88 15.43
N SER A 103 -7.98 -5.98 16.10
CA SER A 103 -8.73 -6.49 17.26
C SER A 103 -8.56 -5.64 18.52
N SER A 104 -7.42 -4.94 18.64
CA SER A 104 -7.11 -4.06 19.78
C SER A 104 -7.51 -2.59 19.56
N ASP A 105 -8.19 -2.27 18.45
CA ASP A 105 -8.55 -0.90 18.07
C ASP A 105 -7.36 0.06 17.88
N ALA A 106 -6.12 -0.47 17.83
CA ALA A 106 -4.92 0.29 17.51
C ALA A 106 -4.84 0.71 16.03
N LEU A 107 -5.63 0.07 15.17
CA LEU A 107 -5.86 0.44 13.77
C LEU A 107 -7.35 0.30 13.43
N ARG A 108 -7.98 1.41 13.00
CA ARG A 108 -9.42 1.51 12.75
C ARG A 108 -9.70 2.25 11.43
N PRO A 109 -9.58 1.57 10.28
CA PRO A 109 -9.99 2.10 8.98
C PRO A 109 -11.52 2.17 8.92
N THR A 110 -12.08 3.35 8.62
CA THR A 110 -13.54 3.56 8.55
C THR A 110 -14.11 3.24 7.16
N GLU A 111 -13.31 3.36 6.10
CA GLU A 111 -13.71 3.07 4.72
C GLU A 111 -13.08 1.79 4.18
N LYS A 112 -11.75 1.72 4.05
CA LYS A 112 -11.07 0.61 3.35
C LYS A 112 -9.76 0.21 4.03
N LEU A 113 -9.46 -1.09 3.98
CA LEU A 113 -8.17 -1.65 4.35
C LEU A 113 -7.52 -2.25 3.10
N PHE A 114 -6.25 -1.95 2.84
CA PHE A 114 -5.49 -2.56 1.76
C PHE A 114 -4.28 -3.29 2.33
N ILE A 115 -4.16 -4.58 2.04
CA ILE A 115 -2.98 -5.39 2.26
C ILE A 115 -2.16 -5.31 0.96
N LEU A 116 -1.05 -4.58 1.01
CA LEU A 116 -0.20 -4.33 -0.14
C LEU A 116 1.01 -5.26 -0.09
N VAL A 117 0.99 -6.31 -0.92
CA VAL A 117 2.09 -7.25 -1.09
C VAL A 117 3.15 -6.56 -1.96
N ASN A 118 4.12 -5.94 -1.29
CA ASN A 118 5.10 -5.06 -1.89
C ASN A 118 6.39 -5.80 -2.27
N LYS A 119 7.21 -5.15 -3.10
CA LYS A 119 8.47 -5.70 -3.65
C LYS A 119 8.27 -6.92 -4.53
N MET A 120 7.16 -6.98 -5.25
CA MET A 120 6.88 -8.07 -6.20
C MET A 120 7.93 -8.17 -7.31
N ASP A 121 8.64 -7.07 -7.60
CA ASP A 121 9.79 -7.04 -8.50
C ASP A 121 10.98 -7.89 -8.04
N LEU A 122 11.12 -8.15 -6.73
CA LEU A 122 12.19 -9.00 -6.18
C LEU A 122 11.86 -10.50 -6.25
N VAL A 123 10.60 -10.83 -6.52
CA VAL A 123 10.11 -12.20 -6.66
C VAL A 123 9.54 -12.45 -8.06
N ASP A 124 10.01 -11.67 -9.03
CA ASP A 124 9.66 -11.75 -10.46
C ASP A 124 8.14 -11.80 -10.71
N TRP A 125 7.37 -11.06 -9.91
CA TRP A 125 5.90 -11.04 -9.99
C TRP A 125 5.24 -12.43 -9.89
N SER A 126 5.85 -13.35 -9.13
CA SER A 126 5.37 -14.73 -8.94
C SER A 126 3.95 -14.83 -8.39
N GLU A 127 3.05 -15.43 -9.18
CA GLU A 127 1.68 -15.77 -8.77
C GLU A 127 1.67 -16.67 -7.53
N GLN A 128 2.57 -17.65 -7.45
CA GLN A 128 2.64 -18.57 -6.33
C GLN A 128 3.03 -17.85 -5.03
N THR A 129 3.97 -16.92 -5.11
CA THR A 129 4.37 -16.10 -3.94
C THR A 129 3.18 -15.29 -3.44
N PHE A 130 2.44 -14.64 -4.33
CA PHE A 130 1.23 -13.91 -3.95
C PHE A 130 0.15 -14.81 -3.36
N LYS A 131 -0.12 -15.97 -3.98
CA LYS A 131 -1.10 -16.94 -3.47
C LYS A 131 -0.75 -17.45 -2.08
N ASN A 132 0.52 -17.76 -1.82
CA ASN A 132 0.97 -18.18 -0.49
C ASN A 132 0.71 -17.09 0.57
N ILE A 133 0.99 -15.82 0.23
CA ILE A 133 0.71 -14.69 1.12
C ILE A 133 -0.81 -14.51 1.31
N LEU A 134 -1.58 -14.61 0.23
CA LEU A 134 -3.04 -14.54 0.27
C LEU A 134 -3.63 -15.61 1.20
N GLU A 135 -3.15 -16.85 1.14
CA GLU A 135 -3.55 -17.93 2.03
C GLU A 135 -3.23 -17.62 3.50
N VAL A 136 -2.02 -17.11 3.77
CA VAL A 136 -1.59 -16.71 5.12
C VAL A 136 -2.51 -15.64 5.71
N PHE A 137 -2.91 -14.64 4.91
CA PHE A 137 -3.81 -13.58 5.36
C PHE A 137 -5.28 -14.03 5.43
N ASN A 138 -5.73 -14.90 4.52
CA ASN A 138 -7.09 -15.48 4.55
C ASN A 138 -7.31 -16.41 5.75
N ALA A 139 -6.26 -17.05 6.26
CA ALA A 139 -6.33 -17.88 7.46
C ALA A 139 -6.55 -17.06 8.75
N ARG A 140 -6.47 -15.72 8.68
CA ARG A 140 -6.72 -14.81 9.81
C ARG A 140 -8.15 -14.28 9.76
N SER A 141 -8.71 -13.93 10.92
CA SER A 141 -10.08 -13.41 11.01
C SER A 141 -10.15 -11.92 10.64
N ILE A 142 -9.58 -11.55 9.48
CA ILE A 142 -9.63 -10.18 8.94
C ILE A 142 -11.04 -9.99 8.35
N THR A 143 -12.00 -9.80 9.24
CA THR A 143 -13.43 -9.68 8.91
C THR A 143 -13.75 -8.26 8.47
N ASN A 144 -13.47 -7.96 7.21
CA ASN A 144 -13.94 -6.72 6.62
C ASN A 144 -14.20 -6.89 5.12
N ASN A 145 -15.47 -6.78 4.71
CA ASN A 145 -15.87 -6.81 3.30
C ASN A 145 -15.24 -5.67 2.47
N ARG A 146 -14.57 -4.72 3.13
CA ARG A 146 -13.83 -3.60 2.54
C ARG A 146 -12.31 -3.75 2.65
N ALA A 147 -11.83 -4.96 2.95
CA ALA A 147 -10.43 -5.32 2.88
C ALA A 147 -10.08 -5.85 1.48
N TYR A 148 -9.00 -5.31 0.93
CA TYR A 148 -8.45 -5.69 -0.37
C TYR A 148 -7.02 -6.15 -0.20
N ILE A 149 -6.57 -7.08 -1.03
CA ILE A 149 -5.17 -7.50 -1.10
C ILE A 149 -4.68 -7.38 -2.54
N LEU A 150 -3.55 -6.68 -2.71
CA LEU A 150 -2.99 -6.38 -4.03
C LEU A 150 -1.46 -6.57 -4.04
N PRO A 151 -0.89 -7.15 -5.10
CA PRO A 151 0.54 -7.14 -5.34
C PRO A 151 0.98 -5.80 -5.94
N ILE A 152 2.06 -5.20 -5.44
CA ILE A 152 2.61 -3.93 -5.94
C ILE A 152 4.14 -3.96 -5.95
N SER A 153 4.75 -3.04 -6.69
CA SER A 153 6.13 -2.62 -6.46
C SER A 153 6.19 -1.11 -6.22
N SER A 154 6.43 -0.70 -4.97
CA SER A 154 6.57 0.72 -4.63
C SER A 154 7.82 1.36 -5.22
N LEU A 155 8.86 0.57 -5.48
CA LEU A 155 10.11 1.07 -6.05
C LEU A 155 9.95 1.36 -7.55
N LYS A 156 9.22 0.50 -8.27
CA LYS A 156 8.95 0.65 -9.69
C LYS A 156 7.68 1.46 -9.99
N GLY A 157 6.78 1.61 -9.00
CA GLY A 157 5.47 2.24 -9.16
C GLY A 157 4.44 1.36 -9.88
N GLU A 158 4.69 0.06 -9.96
CA GLU A 158 3.89 -0.92 -10.69
C GLU A 158 2.67 -1.37 -9.86
N ASN A 159 1.54 -1.58 -10.56
CA ASN A 159 0.21 -1.85 -10.00
C ASN A 159 -0.29 -0.81 -8.98
N MET A 160 0.34 0.37 -8.97
CA MET A 160 -0.11 1.52 -8.18
C MET A 160 -1.01 2.44 -9.00
N LEU A 161 -0.56 2.79 -10.21
CA LEU A 161 -1.28 3.65 -11.16
C LEU A 161 -1.71 2.90 -12.41
N GLU A 162 -0.81 2.07 -12.91
CA GLU A 162 -0.97 1.29 -14.12
C GLU A 162 -0.81 -0.18 -13.78
N SER A 163 -1.63 -1.03 -14.40
CA SER A 163 -1.52 -2.48 -14.27
C SER A 163 -0.24 -2.95 -14.98
N PRO A 164 0.64 -3.73 -14.34
CA PRO A 164 1.81 -4.26 -15.02
C PRO A 164 1.39 -5.42 -15.93
N GLU A 165 2.05 -5.58 -17.08
CA GLU A 165 1.81 -6.70 -18.00
C GLU A 165 2.04 -8.07 -17.30
N ALA A 166 2.97 -8.11 -16.35
CA ALA A 166 3.30 -9.27 -15.54
C ALA A 166 2.17 -9.74 -14.60
N CYS A 167 1.10 -8.94 -14.41
CA CYS A 167 -0.03 -9.25 -13.54
C CYS A 167 -1.21 -9.95 -14.25
N SER A 168 -1.03 -10.48 -15.45
CA SER A 168 -2.11 -11.17 -16.19
C SER A 168 -2.82 -12.26 -15.36
N TRP A 169 -2.09 -12.90 -14.43
CA TRP A 169 -2.59 -13.94 -13.54
C TRP A 169 -3.52 -13.45 -12.42
N ILE A 170 -3.55 -12.15 -12.09
CA ILE A 170 -4.45 -11.60 -11.05
C ILE A 170 -5.91 -11.90 -11.39
N THR A 171 -6.26 -11.87 -12.68
CA THR A 171 -7.60 -12.22 -13.20
C THR A 171 -8.04 -13.64 -12.87
N HIS A 172 -7.09 -14.55 -12.66
CA HIS A 172 -7.38 -15.93 -12.25
C HIS A 172 -7.51 -16.04 -10.73
N ALA A 173 -6.64 -15.34 -9.99
CA ALA A 173 -6.67 -15.30 -8.53
C ALA A 173 -7.94 -14.63 -7.97
N SER A 174 -8.52 -13.68 -8.70
CA SER A 174 -9.79 -13.03 -8.34
C SER A 174 -11.02 -13.94 -8.48
N LYS A 175 -10.97 -14.99 -9.32
CA LYS A 175 -12.13 -15.81 -9.69
C LYS A 175 -12.27 -17.11 -8.88
N SER A 176 -11.23 -17.53 -8.17
CA SER A 176 -11.21 -18.81 -7.44
C SER A 176 -11.87 -18.76 -6.05
N GLN A 177 -12.71 -17.76 -5.74
CA GLN A 177 -12.96 -17.37 -4.34
C GLN A 177 -13.82 -18.33 -3.50
N GLN A 178 -13.18 -18.83 -2.43
CA GLN A 178 -13.74 -19.01 -1.08
C GLN A 178 -13.07 -18.04 -0.06
N SER A 179 -12.39 -16.97 -0.52
CA SER A 179 -11.58 -16.09 0.34
C SER A 179 -12.37 -14.94 0.96
N GLN A 180 -12.02 -14.54 2.18
CA GLN A 180 -12.61 -13.38 2.88
C GLN A 180 -12.07 -12.03 2.38
N LEU A 181 -10.90 -12.03 1.74
CA LEU A 181 -10.27 -10.83 1.16
C LEU A 181 -10.63 -10.64 -0.31
N ASN A 182 -10.83 -9.39 -0.71
CA ASN A 182 -11.05 -9.04 -2.12
C ASN A 182 -9.70 -8.92 -2.83
N VAL A 183 -9.46 -9.76 -3.84
CA VAL A 183 -8.32 -9.60 -4.75
C VAL A 183 -8.76 -8.67 -5.88
N SER A 184 -8.08 -7.53 -6.04
CA SER A 184 -8.42 -6.57 -7.10
C SER A 184 -7.61 -6.77 -8.36
N GLU A 185 -8.29 -6.73 -9.51
CA GLU A 185 -7.70 -6.67 -10.85
C GLU A 185 -7.31 -5.24 -11.25
N GLN A 186 -7.83 -4.23 -10.55
CA GLN A 186 -7.55 -2.82 -10.80
C GLN A 186 -6.32 -2.36 -9.99
N PRO A 187 -5.51 -1.41 -10.52
CA PRO A 187 -4.42 -0.78 -9.78
C PRO A 187 -4.90 -0.10 -8.49
N LEU A 188 -3.99 0.05 -7.53
CA LEU A 188 -4.29 0.65 -6.23
C LEU A 188 -5.07 1.98 -6.33
N LEU A 189 -4.63 2.90 -7.20
CA LEU A 189 -5.24 4.23 -7.29
C LEU A 189 -6.71 4.20 -7.74
N HIS A 190 -7.12 3.21 -8.55
CA HIS A 190 -8.52 3.09 -8.96
C HIS A 190 -9.44 2.67 -7.81
N LEU A 191 -8.88 2.09 -6.76
CA LEU A 191 -9.61 1.70 -5.55
C LEU A 191 -9.61 2.81 -4.49
N LEU A 192 -8.91 3.93 -4.73
CA LEU A 192 -8.86 5.09 -3.86
C LEU A 192 -9.86 6.15 -4.33
#